data_AF-A0A4R0R4T8-F1
#
_entry.id   AF-A0A4R0R4T8-F1
#
_cell.length_a   1.000
_cell.length_b   1.000
_cell.length_c   1.000
_cell.angle_alpha   90.00
_cell.angle_beta   90.00
_cell.angle_gamma   90.00
#
_symmetry.space_group_name_H-M   'P 1'
#
loop_
_entity.id
_entity.type
_entity.pdbx_description
1 polymer ?
#
loop_
_entity_poly.entity_id
_entity_poly.type
_entity_poly.pdbx_seq_one_letter_code
_entity_poly.pdbx_strand_id
1 'polypeptide(L)'
;MDPPDGFAYDDQGGFTPTRPRKNRKNRTGNVRIPPEVALDCTRQELRAGDWLQECHDLLLESLQLLRASSPEVLCLGLGSPSSSRDARAQLVFLLEICDKISLDPSKVSVYDPVFSEEDERLLDANAAYPLPVPTIVFMPHCDLQLYENLIHENWSTDRLSHLLLIANRLSEYVD
;
A
#
# COMPACT_ATOMS: atom_id res chain seq x y z
N MET A 1 19.70 74.85 2.95
CA MET A 1 19.56 73.41 3.24
C MET A 1 19.09 72.76 1.96
N ASP A 2 20.06 72.39 1.13
CA ASP A 2 19.92 71.47 0.00
C ASP A 2 21.07 70.47 0.17
N PRO A 3 20.85 69.15 0.12
CA PRO A 3 21.94 68.21 0.01
C PRO A 3 22.24 67.89 -1.47
N PRO A 4 23.53 67.70 -1.82
CA PRO A 4 24.00 67.39 -3.17
C PRO A 4 24.20 65.88 -3.42
N ASP A 5 24.45 65.57 -4.69
CA ASP A 5 25.27 64.49 -5.27
C ASP A 5 24.94 63.00 -4.96
N GLY A 6 24.31 62.38 -5.96
CA GLY A 6 24.85 61.24 -6.73
C GLY A 6 25.51 60.06 -6.01
N PHE A 7 24.85 58.90 -6.10
CA PHE A 7 25.56 57.62 -6.28
C PHE A 7 24.97 56.87 -7.47
N ALA A 8 25.84 56.63 -8.45
CA ALA A 8 25.58 55.84 -9.64
C ALA A 8 25.50 54.35 -9.30
N TYR A 9 24.56 53.65 -9.94
CA TYR A 9 24.68 52.21 -10.18
C TYR A 9 24.84 51.99 -11.67
N ASP A 10 25.92 51.28 -11.99
CA ASP A 10 26.41 50.90 -13.30
C ASP A 10 25.42 49.91 -13.95
N ASP A 11 24.73 50.34 -15.01
CA ASP A 11 23.73 49.54 -15.72
C ASP A 11 24.43 48.68 -16.79
N GLN A 12 25.31 47.79 -16.35
CA GLN A 12 25.92 46.74 -17.19
C GLN A 12 25.35 45.37 -16.80
N GLY A 13 24.08 45.18 -17.12
CA GLY A 13 23.40 43.90 -17.01
C GLY A 13 22.08 43.94 -17.76
N GLY A 14 22.12 43.62 -19.06
CA GLY A 14 20.97 43.70 -19.96
C GLY A 14 19.70 43.06 -19.37
N PHE A 15 18.73 43.90 -18.99
CA PHE A 15 17.40 43.47 -18.60
C PHE A 15 16.72 42.82 -19.80
N THR A 16 16.63 41.49 -19.80
CA THR A 16 15.87 40.74 -20.80
C THR A 16 14.43 40.65 -20.33
N PRO A 17 13.44 41.28 -20.98
CA PRO A 17 12.05 41.18 -20.54
C PRO A 17 11.59 39.72 -20.70
N THR A 18 11.23 39.07 -19.59
CA THR A 18 10.60 37.75 -19.64
C THR A 18 9.25 37.89 -20.34
N ARG A 19 9.20 37.46 -21.60
CA ARG A 19 7.94 37.37 -22.37
C ARG A 19 6.97 36.46 -21.60
N PRO A 20 5.66 36.79 -21.58
CA PRO A 20 4.67 35.94 -20.92
C PRO A 20 4.78 34.53 -21.49
N ARG A 21 4.91 33.56 -20.59
CA ARG A 21 5.09 32.14 -20.91
C ARG A 21 3.90 31.70 -21.77
N LYS A 22 4.10 31.64 -23.09
CA LYS A 22 3.14 31.05 -24.03
C LYS A 22 2.82 29.66 -23.51
N ASN A 23 1.56 29.41 -23.17
CA ASN A 23 1.02 28.10 -22.80
C ASN A 23 1.52 27.07 -23.81
N ARG A 24 2.52 26.28 -23.41
CA ARG A 24 3.05 25.19 -24.23
C ARG A 24 2.06 24.05 -24.11
N LYS A 25 1.01 24.15 -24.93
CA LYS A 25 0.05 23.10 -25.21
C LYS A 25 0.80 22.00 -25.97
N ASN A 26 1.47 21.13 -25.23
CA ASN A 26 1.95 19.82 -25.68
C ASN A 26 2.04 18.93 -24.44
N ARG A 27 0.87 18.60 -23.90
CA ARG A 27 0.71 17.45 -23.02
C ARG A 27 0.80 16.25 -23.96
N THR A 28 2.02 15.72 -24.14
CA THR A 28 2.21 14.38 -24.70
C THR A 28 1.20 13.49 -23.99
N GLY A 29 0.30 12.87 -24.75
CA GLY A 29 -0.75 12.03 -24.17
C GLY A 29 -0.07 11.08 -23.19
N ASN A 30 -0.45 11.17 -21.92
CA ASN A 30 0.03 10.24 -20.91
C ASN A 30 -0.50 8.89 -21.39
N VAL A 31 0.33 8.08 -22.05
CA VAL A 31 -0.08 6.77 -22.54
C VAL A 31 -0.36 5.98 -21.27
N ARG A 32 -1.65 5.89 -20.93
CA ARG A 32 -2.09 5.15 -19.76
C ARG A 32 -1.80 3.68 -20.06
N ILE A 33 -0.77 3.15 -19.41
CA ILE A 33 -0.44 1.73 -19.48
C ILE A 33 -1.69 0.97 -18.99
N PRO A 34 -2.20 -0.02 -19.73
CA PRO A 34 -3.30 -0.85 -19.28
C PRO A 34 -2.96 -1.49 -17.91
N PRO A 35 -3.91 -1.56 -16.96
CA PRO A 35 -3.66 -2.09 -15.62
C PRO A 35 -3.05 -3.49 -15.62
N GLU A 36 -3.56 -4.38 -16.47
CA GLU A 36 -3.05 -5.74 -16.70
C GLU A 36 -1.57 -5.75 -17.13
N VAL A 37 -1.17 -4.88 -18.06
CA VAL A 37 0.24 -4.79 -18.49
C VAL A 37 1.12 -4.29 -17.35
N ALA A 38 0.66 -3.29 -16.59
CA ALA A 38 1.39 -2.79 -15.44
C ALA A 38 1.53 -3.84 -14.32
N LEU A 39 0.51 -4.67 -14.13
CA LEU A 39 0.52 -5.78 -13.18
C LEU A 39 1.55 -6.84 -13.58
N ASP A 40 1.58 -7.24 -14.85
CA ASP A 40 2.53 -8.22 -15.37
C ASP A 40 3.98 -7.73 -15.29
N CYS A 41 4.24 -6.46 -15.60
CA CYS A 41 5.56 -5.86 -15.38
C CYS A 41 5.95 -5.91 -13.91
N THR A 42 5.04 -5.55 -13.00
CA THR A 42 5.29 -5.59 -11.55
C THR A 42 5.58 -7.01 -11.06
N ARG A 43 4.87 -8.02 -11.59
CA ARG A 43 5.13 -9.44 -11.32
C ARG A 43 6.52 -9.87 -11.78
N GLN A 44 6.96 -9.44 -12.96
CA GLN A 44 8.32 -9.73 -13.44
C GLN A 44 9.38 -9.06 -12.57
N GLU A 45 9.17 -7.81 -12.15
CA GLU A 45 10.06 -7.11 -11.22
C GLU A 45 10.19 -7.87 -9.89
N LEU A 46 9.07 -8.31 -9.31
CA LEU A 46 9.06 -9.01 -8.01
C LEU A 46 9.77 -10.38 -8.09
N ARG A 47 9.66 -11.06 -9.24
CA ARG A 47 10.31 -12.35 -9.51
C ARG A 47 11.77 -12.23 -9.92
N ALA A 48 12.29 -11.03 -10.17
CA ALA A 48 13.64 -10.84 -10.69
C ALA A 48 14.74 -11.08 -9.63
N GLY A 49 14.39 -11.12 -8.34
CA GLY A 49 15.32 -11.39 -7.24
C GLY A 49 14.82 -12.48 -6.30
N ASP A 50 15.65 -12.80 -5.30
CA ASP A 50 15.38 -13.89 -4.36
C ASP A 50 14.37 -13.51 -3.26
N TRP A 51 14.08 -12.22 -3.10
CA TRP A 51 13.20 -11.70 -2.05
C TRP A 51 11.83 -12.40 -2.01
N LEU A 52 11.20 -12.61 -3.17
CA LEU A 52 9.90 -13.28 -3.23
C LEU A 52 10.00 -14.74 -2.75
N GLN A 53 11.08 -15.42 -3.10
CA GLN A 53 11.34 -16.79 -2.68
C GLN A 53 11.60 -16.86 -1.16
N GLU A 54 12.38 -15.93 -0.61
CA GLU A 54 12.59 -15.81 0.84
C GLU A 54 11.25 -15.58 1.58
N CYS A 55 10.39 -14.70 1.06
CA CYS A 55 9.05 -14.48 1.62
C CYS A 55 8.18 -15.74 1.58
N HIS A 56 8.23 -16.51 0.49
CA HIS A 56 7.52 -17.78 0.39
C HIS A 56 8.03 -18.79 1.44
N ASP A 57 9.33 -18.86 1.67
CA ASP A 57 9.90 -19.81 2.63
C ASP A 57 9.49 -19.44 4.07
N LEU A 58 9.55 -18.15 4.43
CA LEU A 58 9.06 -17.65 5.72
C LEU A 58 7.56 -17.90 5.92
N LEU A 59 6.76 -17.70 4.87
CA LEU A 59 5.33 -17.96 4.92
C LEU A 59 5.05 -19.44 5.17
N LEU A 60 5.69 -20.34 4.42
CA LEU A 60 5.48 -21.78 4.54
C LEU A 60 5.91 -22.29 5.92
N GLU A 61 7.03 -21.81 6.47
CA GLU A 61 7.44 -22.12 7.84
C GLU A 61 6.40 -21.65 8.86
N SER A 62 5.90 -20.42 8.71
CA SER A 62 4.88 -19.86 9.60
C SER A 62 3.56 -20.64 9.56
N LEU A 63 3.12 -21.04 8.37
CA LEU A 63 1.91 -21.88 8.20
C LEU A 63 2.09 -23.27 8.84
N GLN A 64 3.28 -23.85 8.75
CA GLN A 64 3.60 -25.11 9.42
C GLN A 64 3.55 -24.98 10.94
N LEU A 65 4.09 -23.89 11.50
CA LEU A 65 4.03 -23.59 12.94
C LEU A 65 2.58 -23.46 13.43
N LEU A 66 1.72 -22.81 12.65
CA LEU A 66 0.28 -22.69 12.93
C LEU A 66 -0.50 -23.99 12.65
N ARG A 67 0.13 -25.01 12.05
CA ARG A 67 -0.53 -26.23 11.58
C ARG A 67 -1.70 -25.96 10.63
N ALA A 68 -1.60 -24.88 9.86
CA ALA A 68 -2.63 -24.41 8.95
C ALA A 68 -2.45 -25.08 7.58
N SER A 69 -3.21 -26.15 7.32
CA SER A 69 -3.16 -26.89 6.05
C SER A 69 -4.00 -26.25 4.93
N SER A 70 -4.99 -25.43 5.28
CA SER A 70 -5.87 -24.78 4.32
C SER A 70 -6.37 -23.44 4.85
N PRO A 71 -5.46 -22.47 5.05
CA PRO A 71 -5.80 -21.19 5.64
C PRO A 71 -6.77 -20.41 4.75
N GLU A 72 -7.49 -19.47 5.34
CA GLU A 72 -8.17 -18.41 4.61
C GLU A 72 -7.22 -17.21 4.42
N VAL A 73 -7.58 -16.29 3.52
CA VAL A 73 -6.87 -15.03 3.33
C VAL A 73 -7.84 -13.88 3.52
N LEU A 74 -7.46 -12.94 4.38
CA LEU A 74 -8.15 -11.67 4.57
C LEU A 74 -7.20 -10.53 4.19
N CYS A 75 -7.48 -9.83 3.10
CA CYS A 75 -6.73 -8.66 2.67
C CYS A 75 -7.47 -7.39 3.05
N LEU A 76 -6.85 -6.54 3.87
CA LEU A 76 -7.38 -5.22 4.23
C LEU A 76 -6.44 -4.12 3.71
N GLY A 77 -7.00 -2.99 3.28
CA GLY A 77 -6.25 -1.76 2.96
C GLY A 77 -5.25 -1.89 1.81
N LEU A 78 -5.62 -2.62 0.76
CA LEU A 78 -4.78 -2.79 -0.43
C LEU A 78 -4.57 -1.48 -1.22
N GLY A 79 -5.49 -0.52 -1.08
CA GLY A 79 -5.57 0.65 -1.93
C GLY A 79 -5.92 0.29 -3.38
N SER A 80 -5.65 1.20 -4.32
CA SER A 80 -6.01 1.02 -5.74
C SER A 80 -4.81 0.61 -6.61
N PRO A 81 -4.68 -0.67 -7.02
CA PRO A 81 -3.60 -1.12 -7.89
C PRO A 81 -3.61 -0.43 -9.26
N SER A 82 -4.79 -0.07 -9.77
CA SER A 82 -4.88 0.62 -11.06
C SER A 82 -4.23 2.01 -11.08
N SER A 83 -4.03 2.63 -9.91
CA SER A 83 -3.51 4.00 -9.76
C SER A 83 -2.22 4.10 -8.94
N SER A 84 -1.95 3.18 -8.01
CA SER A 84 -0.77 3.18 -7.13
C SER A 84 0.19 2.03 -7.43
N ARG A 85 1.50 2.34 -7.54
CA ARG A 85 2.55 1.32 -7.74
C ARG A 85 2.68 0.41 -6.53
N ASP A 86 2.54 0.97 -5.34
CA ASP A 86 2.69 0.21 -4.10
C ASP A 86 1.50 -0.74 -3.93
N ALA A 87 0.28 -0.27 -4.18
CA ALA A 87 -0.92 -1.11 -4.21
C ALA A 87 -0.82 -2.24 -5.26
N ARG A 88 -0.19 -2.00 -6.41
CA ARG A 88 0.10 -3.08 -7.39
C ARG A 88 1.10 -4.07 -6.86
N ALA A 89 2.20 -3.60 -6.28
CA ALA A 89 3.21 -4.50 -5.74
C ALA A 89 2.62 -5.37 -4.62
N GLN A 90 1.81 -4.79 -3.74
CA GLN A 90 1.05 -5.51 -2.72
C GLN A 90 0.09 -6.54 -3.33
N LEU A 91 -0.70 -6.16 -4.35
CA LEU A 91 -1.60 -7.09 -5.02
C LEU A 91 -0.83 -8.24 -5.67
N VAL A 92 0.24 -7.95 -6.41
CA VAL A 92 1.08 -8.96 -7.02
C VAL A 92 1.62 -9.91 -5.95
N PHE A 93 2.17 -9.37 -4.86
CA PHE A 93 2.70 -10.20 -3.79
C PHE A 93 1.62 -11.10 -3.15
N LEU A 94 0.42 -10.57 -2.89
CA LEU A 94 -0.72 -11.36 -2.41
C LEU A 94 -1.08 -12.49 -3.38
N LEU A 95 -1.11 -12.22 -4.69
CA LEU A 95 -1.40 -13.23 -5.71
C LEU A 95 -0.31 -14.31 -5.74
N GLU A 96 0.98 -13.93 -5.67
CA GLU A 96 2.08 -14.90 -5.62
C GLU A 96 1.98 -15.81 -4.38
N ILE A 97 1.58 -15.27 -3.22
CA ILE A 97 1.30 -16.05 -2.01
C ILE A 97 0.17 -17.05 -2.24
N CYS A 98 -0.97 -16.59 -2.77
CA CYS A 98 -2.13 -17.45 -3.05
C CYS A 98 -1.76 -18.57 -4.02
N ASP A 99 -1.01 -18.26 -5.08
CA ASP A 99 -0.53 -19.23 -6.06
C ASP A 99 0.43 -20.24 -5.40
N LYS A 100 1.37 -19.76 -4.57
CA LYS A 100 2.37 -20.60 -3.89
C LYS A 100 1.74 -21.65 -2.99
N ILE A 101 0.65 -21.31 -2.29
CA ILE A 101 -0.08 -22.25 -1.42
C ILE A 101 -1.23 -22.95 -2.14
N SER A 102 -1.41 -22.70 -3.45
CA SER A 102 -2.49 -23.26 -4.27
C SER A 102 -3.87 -23.01 -3.65
N LEU A 103 -4.09 -21.77 -3.20
CA LEU A 103 -5.30 -21.37 -2.48
C LEU A 103 -6.51 -21.33 -3.42
N ASP A 104 -7.65 -21.82 -2.93
CA ASP A 104 -8.93 -21.62 -3.61
C ASP A 104 -9.31 -20.14 -3.56
N PRO A 105 -9.58 -19.47 -4.70
CA PRO A 105 -10.00 -18.07 -4.72
C PRO A 105 -11.22 -17.76 -3.84
N SER A 106 -12.10 -18.74 -3.58
CA SER A 106 -13.25 -18.57 -2.68
C SER A 106 -12.86 -18.36 -1.21
N LYS A 107 -11.60 -18.64 -0.84
CA LYS A 107 -11.04 -18.41 0.50
C LYS A 107 -10.34 -17.07 0.66
N VAL A 108 -10.33 -16.24 -0.39
CA VAL A 108 -9.73 -14.92 -0.37
C VAL A 108 -10.83 -13.88 -0.23
N SER A 109 -10.83 -13.17 0.89
CA SER A 109 -11.68 -12.01 1.12
C SER A 109 -10.84 -10.74 1.04
N VAL A 110 -11.22 -9.81 0.17
CA VAL A 110 -10.53 -8.52 -0.01
C VAL A 110 -11.50 -7.41 0.38
N TYR A 111 -11.09 -6.60 1.36
CA TYR A 111 -11.81 -5.40 1.76
C TYR A 111 -10.85 -4.23 1.64
N ASP A 112 -11.09 -3.34 0.69
CA ASP A 112 -10.29 -2.12 0.56
C ASP A 112 -11.11 -0.91 1.03
N PRO A 113 -10.90 -0.49 2.27
CA PRO A 113 -11.43 0.76 2.74
C PRO A 113 -10.67 1.94 2.12
N VAL A 114 -10.97 2.34 0.88
CA VAL A 114 -10.57 3.68 0.42
C VAL A 114 -11.53 4.66 1.09
N PHE A 115 -11.28 4.97 2.35
CA PHE A 115 -12.12 5.87 3.13
C PHE A 115 -11.69 7.32 2.92
N SER A 116 -12.67 8.19 2.67
CA SER A 116 -12.52 9.62 2.88
C SER A 116 -12.59 9.95 4.37
N GLU A 117 -12.12 11.13 4.79
CA GLU A 117 -12.26 11.61 6.20
C GLU A 117 -13.73 11.60 6.69
N GLU A 118 -14.70 11.68 5.78
CA GLU A 118 -16.12 11.54 6.10
C GLU A 118 -16.55 10.07 6.27
N ASP A 119 -15.95 9.14 5.50
CA ASP A 119 -16.20 7.71 5.66
C ASP A 119 -15.67 7.22 7.00
N GLU A 120 -14.50 7.67 7.44
CA GLU A 120 -13.90 7.38 8.77
C GLU A 120 -14.83 7.72 9.95
N ARG A 121 -15.67 8.76 9.81
CA ARG A 121 -16.64 9.17 10.83
C ARG A 121 -17.95 8.37 10.78
N LEU A 122 -18.24 7.75 9.64
CA LEU A 122 -19.44 6.95 9.39
C LEU A 122 -19.18 5.45 9.54
N LEU A 123 -17.91 5.05 9.47
CA LEU A 123 -17.49 3.70 9.78
C LEU A 123 -17.76 3.44 11.23
N ASP A 124 -18.66 2.49 11.42
CA ASP A 124 -18.79 1.80 12.66
C ASP A 124 -17.38 1.40 13.11
N ALA A 125 -16.92 1.98 14.22
CA ALA A 125 -15.65 1.62 14.86
C ALA A 125 -15.59 0.12 15.25
N ASN A 126 -16.65 -0.62 14.97
CA ASN A 126 -16.88 -2.03 15.22
C ASN A 126 -16.79 -2.89 13.95
N ALA A 127 -16.03 -2.48 12.91
CA ALA A 127 -15.73 -3.37 11.79
C ALA A 127 -15.04 -4.64 12.32
N ALA A 128 -15.83 -5.68 12.53
CA ALA A 128 -15.41 -6.93 13.14
C ALA A 128 -14.88 -7.86 12.05
N TYR A 129 -13.63 -8.29 12.20
CA TYR A 129 -12.98 -9.25 11.32
C TYR A 129 -12.71 -10.55 12.07
N PRO A 130 -13.75 -11.36 12.33
CA PRO A 130 -13.59 -12.60 13.06
C PRO A 130 -12.75 -13.62 12.26
N LEU A 131 -11.77 -14.25 12.91
CA LEU A 131 -10.91 -15.32 12.37
C LEU A 131 -11.28 -16.72 12.93
N PRO A 132 -12.36 -17.36 12.45
CA PRO A 132 -12.83 -18.66 12.96
C PRO A 132 -11.92 -19.83 12.63
N VAL A 133 -11.03 -19.66 11.67
CA VAL A 133 -10.07 -20.65 11.18
C VAL A 133 -8.73 -19.96 10.98
N PRO A 134 -7.61 -20.70 10.86
CA PRO A 134 -6.34 -20.10 10.50
C PRO A 134 -6.43 -19.21 9.25
N THR A 135 -6.02 -17.95 9.38
CA THR A 135 -6.16 -16.93 8.35
C THR A 135 -4.86 -16.16 8.19
N ILE A 136 -4.40 -16.05 6.95
CA ILE A 136 -3.37 -15.10 6.53
C ILE A 136 -4.05 -13.74 6.42
N VAL A 137 -3.76 -12.84 7.35
CA VAL A 137 -4.27 -11.48 7.33
C VAL A 137 -3.20 -10.58 6.70
N PHE A 138 -3.51 -10.06 5.51
CA PHE A 138 -2.63 -9.24 4.69
C PHE A 138 -3.04 -7.77 4.83
N MET A 139 -2.22 -6.99 5.52
CA MET A 139 -2.49 -5.60 5.89
C MET A 139 -1.28 -4.65 5.75
N PRO A 140 -0.41 -4.78 4.73
CA PRO A 140 0.68 -3.83 4.56
C PRO A 140 0.14 -2.41 4.32
N HIS A 141 0.77 -1.42 4.92
CA HIS A 141 0.43 0.00 4.88
C HIS A 141 -0.99 0.36 5.36
N CYS A 142 -1.62 -0.51 6.16
CA CYS A 142 -2.87 -0.20 6.87
C CYS A 142 -2.67 0.77 8.05
N ASP A 143 -3.72 1.51 8.40
CA ASP A 143 -3.75 2.38 9.57
C ASP A 143 -3.92 1.61 10.89
N LEU A 144 -3.52 2.24 12.00
CA LEU A 144 -3.55 1.66 13.34
C LEU A 144 -4.93 1.12 13.73
N GLN A 145 -5.99 1.87 13.41
CA GLN A 145 -7.35 1.51 13.79
C GLN A 145 -7.80 0.16 13.21
N LEU A 146 -7.35 -0.20 11.99
CA LEU A 146 -7.66 -1.51 11.41
C LEU A 146 -6.97 -2.65 12.17
N TYR A 147 -5.73 -2.44 12.64
CA TYR A 147 -5.04 -3.41 13.49
C TYR A 147 -5.74 -3.55 14.84
N GLU A 148 -6.12 -2.45 15.47
CA GLU A 148 -6.83 -2.46 16.76
C GLU A 148 -8.14 -3.23 16.66
N ASN A 149 -8.94 -2.97 15.62
CA ASN A 149 -10.21 -3.65 15.40
C ASN A 149 -10.04 -5.16 15.18
N LEU A 150 -9.08 -5.55 14.32
CA LEU A 150 -8.77 -6.96 14.06
C LEU A 150 -8.34 -7.68 15.33
N ILE A 151 -7.42 -7.08 16.08
CA ILE A 151 -6.83 -7.68 17.29
C ILE A 151 -7.88 -7.76 18.40
N HIS A 152 -8.65 -6.69 18.61
CA HIS A 152 -9.71 -6.62 19.61
C HIS A 152 -10.79 -7.68 19.36
N GLU A 153 -11.27 -7.81 18.12
CA GLU A 153 -12.29 -8.80 17.75
C GLU A 153 -11.81 -10.25 17.98
N ASN A 154 -10.50 -10.49 17.93
CA ASN A 154 -9.92 -11.82 18.06
C ASN A 154 -9.17 -12.04 19.37
N TRP A 155 -9.33 -11.17 20.38
CA TRP A 155 -8.53 -11.16 21.62
C TRP A 155 -8.84 -12.34 22.57
N SER A 156 -8.49 -13.54 22.14
CA SER A 156 -8.56 -14.78 22.91
C SER A 156 -7.47 -15.74 22.42
N THR A 157 -7.04 -16.67 23.28
CA THR A 157 -6.01 -17.65 22.90
C THR A 157 -6.42 -18.49 21.68
N ASP A 158 -7.69 -18.89 21.61
CA ASP A 158 -8.23 -19.67 20.49
C ASP A 158 -8.15 -18.88 19.18
N ARG A 159 -8.68 -17.65 19.17
CA ARG A 159 -8.79 -16.83 17.96
C ARG A 159 -7.49 -16.20 17.51
N LEU A 160 -6.64 -15.74 18.43
CA LEU A 160 -5.31 -15.24 18.07
C LEU A 160 -4.40 -16.36 17.54
N SER A 161 -4.62 -17.62 17.94
CA SER A 161 -3.85 -18.74 17.40
C SER A 161 -4.14 -19.01 15.92
N HIS A 162 -5.19 -18.41 15.36
CA HIS A 162 -5.51 -18.48 13.95
C HIS A 162 -4.84 -17.38 13.11
N LEU A 163 -4.24 -16.36 13.73
CA LEU A 163 -3.73 -15.19 13.03
C LEU A 163 -2.30 -15.42 12.50
N LEU A 164 -2.12 -15.41 11.18
CA LEU A 164 -0.84 -15.18 10.52
C LEU A 164 -0.86 -13.77 9.91
N LEU A 165 -0.05 -12.86 10.44
CA LEU A 165 -0.10 -11.45 10.04
C LEU A 165 1.04 -11.09 9.08
N ILE A 166 0.69 -10.58 7.90
CA ILE A 166 1.61 -9.92 6.96
C ILE A 166 1.27 -8.42 7.00
N ALA A 167 2.12 -7.64 7.65
CA ALA A 167 1.77 -6.30 8.10
C ALA A 167 2.94 -5.31 8.09
N ASN A 168 2.63 -4.07 8.46
CA ASN A 168 3.60 -3.07 8.86
C ASN A 168 4.43 -3.55 10.04
N ARG A 169 5.52 -2.81 10.31
CA ARG A 169 6.25 -2.96 11.55
C ARG A 169 5.39 -2.40 12.68
N LEU A 170 4.75 -3.28 13.46
CA LEU A 170 3.82 -2.84 14.52
C LEU A 170 4.48 -1.92 15.56
N SER A 171 5.81 -1.98 15.72
CA SER A 171 6.58 -1.05 16.54
C SER A 171 6.47 0.41 16.12
N GLU A 172 6.12 0.69 14.86
CA GLU A 172 5.92 2.06 14.36
C GLU A 172 4.67 2.73 14.94
N TYR A 173 3.80 1.97 15.61
CA TYR A 173 2.59 2.48 16.27
C TYR A 173 2.71 2.57 17.79
N VAL A 174 3.85 2.17 18.34
CA VAL A 174 4.09 2.17 19.79
C VAL A 174 4.98 3.36 20.11
N ASP A 175 4.41 4.37 20.79
CA ASP A 175 5.15 5.50 21.36
C ASP A 175 6.04 5.09 22.55
#